data_AF-A0A6L6CF22-F1
#
_entry.id   AF-A0A6L6CF22-F1
#
_cell.length_a   1.000
_cell.length_b   1.000
_cell.length_c   1.000
_cell.angle_alpha   90.00
_cell.angle_beta   90.00
_cell.angle_gamma   90.00
#
_symmetry.space_group_name_H-M   'P 1'
#
loop_
_entity.id
_entity.type
_entity.pdbx_description
1 polymer ?
#
loop_
_entity_poly.entity_id
_entity_poly.type
_entity_poly.pdbx_seq_one_letter_code
_entity_poly.pdbx_strand_id
1 'polypeptide(L)'
;MEHLPPAGWSHLATKDDVTMAKIELRAEMAQMSAELCAEMAEIKAELKADIAEVRIAMERGFRAQTWKMVAAIGTSQAISVAIMAAMVNSLR
;
A
#
# COMPACT_ATOMS: atom_id res chain seq x y z
N MET A 1 69.10 1.94 8.16
CA MET A 1 68.14 1.47 7.13
C MET A 1 66.90 2.35 7.27
N GLU A 2 66.93 3.54 6.70
CA GLU A 2 65.72 4.35 6.54
C GLU A 2 64.89 3.69 5.43
N HIS A 3 63.80 3.05 5.82
CA HIS A 3 62.87 2.43 4.87
C HIS A 3 62.01 3.54 4.24
N LEU A 4 62.61 4.29 3.32
CA LEU A 4 61.86 5.21 2.46
C LEU A 4 61.08 4.40 1.43
N PRO A 5 59.77 4.63 1.27
CA PRO A 5 58.96 3.94 0.28
C PRO A 5 59.45 4.24 -1.15
N PRO A 6 59.29 3.29 -2.09
CA PRO A 6 59.75 3.42 -3.47
C PRO A 6 59.08 4.57 -4.27
N ALA A 7 57.99 5.13 -3.76
CA ALA A 7 57.41 6.39 -4.20
C ALA A 7 57.41 7.39 -3.02
N GLY A 8 57.59 8.69 -3.27
CA GLY A 8 57.68 9.71 -2.21
C GLY A 8 56.42 9.76 -1.34
N TRP A 9 56.54 10.11 -0.05
CA TRP A 9 55.46 10.07 0.95
C TRP A 9 54.17 10.85 0.62
N SER A 10 54.15 11.65 -0.43
CA SER A 10 53.02 12.48 -0.88
C SER A 10 51.77 11.70 -1.31
N HIS A 11 51.88 10.42 -1.63
CA HIS A 11 50.73 9.59 -2.08
C HIS A 11 50.08 8.79 -0.93
N LEU A 12 50.64 8.85 0.28
CA LEU A 12 50.13 8.11 1.42
C LEU A 12 49.01 8.91 2.08
N ALA A 13 47.86 8.26 2.30
CA ALA A 13 46.78 8.83 3.08
C ALA A 13 47.28 9.19 4.49
N THR A 14 46.99 10.42 4.90
CA THR A 14 47.26 10.91 6.24
C THR A 14 46.20 10.38 7.22
N LYS A 15 46.46 10.54 8.52
CA LYS A 15 45.43 10.24 9.53
C LYS A 15 44.19 11.10 9.34
N ASP A 16 44.36 12.34 8.91
CA ASP A 16 43.26 13.27 8.67
C ASP A 16 42.37 12.77 7.53
N ASP A 17 42.96 12.31 6.43
CA ASP A 17 42.22 11.70 5.30
C ASP A 17 41.36 10.52 5.75
N VAL A 18 41.92 9.64 6.59
CA VAL A 18 41.18 8.49 7.14
C VAL A 18 40.07 8.94 8.10
N THR A 19 40.30 9.99 8.89
CA THR A 19 39.24 10.53 9.77
C THR A 19 38.12 11.18 8.97
N MET A 20 38.43 11.89 7.89
CA MET A 20 37.42 12.50 7.02
C MET A 20 36.61 11.43 6.31
N ALA A 21 37.25 10.42 5.71
CA ALA A 21 36.55 9.30 5.09
C ALA A 21 35.64 8.54 6.07
N LYS A 22 36.05 8.39 7.33
CA LYS A 22 35.21 7.78 8.38
C LYS A 22 33.99 8.63 8.72
N ILE A 23 34.14 9.96 8.74
CA ILE A 23 33.03 10.89 9.01
C ILE A 23 32.05 10.86 7.84
N GLU A 24 32.55 10.94 6.61
CA GLU A 24 31.75 10.89 5.38
C GLU A 24 30.95 9.59 5.31
N LEU A 25 31.61 8.44 5.48
CA LEU A 25 30.92 7.15 5.47
C LEU A 25 29.84 7.03 6.56
N ARG A 26 30.07 7.61 7.75
CA ARG A 26 29.05 7.63 8.81
C ARG A 26 27.89 8.55 8.46
N ALA A 27 28.15 9.68 7.82
CA ALA A 27 27.11 10.60 7.37
C ALA A 27 26.26 9.95 6.27
N GLU A 28 26.89 9.31 5.28
CA GLU A 28 26.19 8.57 4.22
C GLU A 28 25.34 7.44 4.78
N MET A 29 25.87 6.62 5.69
CA MET A 29 25.09 5.56 6.35
C MET A 29 23.89 6.13 7.14
N ALA A 30 24.07 7.25 7.83
CA ALA A 30 22.98 7.90 8.56
C ALA A 30 21.91 8.45 7.61
N GLN A 31 22.32 9.03 6.48
CA GLN A 31 21.42 9.52 5.44
C GLN A 31 20.62 8.37 4.82
N MET A 32 21.29 7.29 4.39
CA MET A 32 20.61 6.11 3.84
C MET A 32 19.64 5.49 4.83
N SER A 33 20.00 5.44 6.12
CA SER A 33 19.10 4.93 7.16
C SER A 33 17.86 5.82 7.33
N ALA A 34 18.00 7.14 7.19
CA ALA A 34 16.88 8.07 7.27
C ALA A 34 15.96 7.96 6.05
N GLU A 35 16.55 7.88 4.85
CA GLU A 35 15.83 7.66 3.60
C GLU A 35 15.02 6.35 3.64
N LEU A 36 15.64 5.24 4.05
CA LEU A 36 14.95 3.96 4.18
C LEU A 36 13.80 4.02 5.21
N CYS A 37 13.99 4.71 6.33
CA CYS A 37 12.90 4.90 7.31
C CYS A 37 11.74 5.71 6.73
N ALA A 38 12.04 6.73 5.91
CA ALA A 38 11.03 7.55 5.26
C ALA A 38 10.25 6.74 4.22
N GLU A 39 10.94 5.99 3.34
CA GLU A 39 10.30 5.11 2.36
C GLU A 39 9.42 4.05 3.04
N MET A 40 9.90 3.43 4.12
CA MET A 40 9.10 2.47 4.88
C MET A 40 7.85 3.12 5.51
N ALA A 41 7.93 4.37 5.94
CA ALA A 41 6.78 5.10 6.48
C ALA A 41 5.76 5.45 5.39
N GLU A 42 6.24 5.82 4.20
CA GLU A 42 5.42 6.09 3.01
C GLU A 42 4.69 4.83 2.55
N ILE A 43 5.40 3.73 2.33
CA ILE A 43 4.81 2.43 1.96
C ILE A 43 3.76 1.98 2.98
N LYS A 44 4.01 2.21 4.28
CA LYS A 44 3.03 1.89 5.33
C LYS A 44 1.78 2.77 5.25
N ALA A 45 1.91 4.02 4.85
CA ALA A 45 0.79 4.93 4.66
C ALA A 45 -0.03 4.54 3.42
N GLU A 46 0.64 4.27 2.30
CA GLU A 46 0.03 3.78 1.06
C GLU A 46 -0.76 2.48 1.29
N LEU A 47 -0.14 1.48 1.93
CA LEU A 47 -0.80 0.21 2.20
C LEU A 47 -2.04 0.38 3.09
N LYS A 48 -2.02 1.32 4.05
CA LYS A 48 -3.21 1.64 4.86
C LYS A 48 -4.31 2.28 4.01
N ALA A 49 -3.95 3.16 3.08
CA ALA A 49 -4.90 3.79 2.16
C ALA A 49 -5.54 2.75 1.24
N ASP A 50 -4.73 1.87 0.64
CA ASP A 50 -5.21 0.78 -0.23
C ASP A 50 -6.16 -0.16 0.51
N ILE A 51 -5.83 -0.54 1.75
CA ILE A 51 -6.73 -1.36 2.59
C ILE A 51 -8.06 -0.65 2.84
N ALA A 52 -8.03 0.66 3.11
CA ALA A 52 -9.24 1.45 3.32
C ALA A 52 -10.08 1.53 2.03
N GLU A 53 -9.44 1.71 0.87
CA GLU A 53 -10.11 1.73 -0.42
C GLU A 53 -10.78 0.40 -0.75
N VAL A 54 -10.07 -0.73 -0.56
CA VAL A 54 -10.63 -2.06 -0.76
C VAL A 54 -11.84 -2.31 0.15
N ARG A 55 -11.78 -1.89 1.42
CA ARG A 55 -12.94 -1.98 2.33
C ARG A 55 -14.13 -1.20 1.81
N ILE A 56 -13.92 0.05 1.40
CA ILE A 56 -14.97 0.91 0.84
C ILE A 56 -15.56 0.30 -0.44
N ALA A 57 -14.72 -0.21 -1.33
CA ALA A 57 -15.13 -0.85 -2.57
C ALA A 57 -15.99 -2.09 -2.30
N MET A 58 -15.57 -2.94 -1.35
CA MET A 58 -16.31 -4.14 -0.96
C MET A 58 -17.68 -3.79 -0.36
N GLU A 59 -17.73 -2.81 0.54
CA GLU A 59 -19.00 -2.35 1.11
C GLU A 59 -19.94 -1.77 0.04
N ARG A 60 -19.42 -0.98 -0.90
CA ARG A 60 -20.21 -0.44 -2.02
C ARG A 60 -20.72 -1.57 -2.91
N GLY A 61 -19.86 -2.53 -3.24
CA GLY A 61 -20.20 -3.71 -4.04
C GLY A 61 -21.30 -4.54 -3.39
N PHE A 62 -21.15 -4.85 -2.10
CA PHE A 62 -22.15 -5.59 -1.33
C PHE A 62 -23.48 -4.83 -1.28
N ARG A 63 -23.49 -3.54 -0.91
CA ARG A 63 -24.71 -2.73 -0.89
C ARG A 63 -25.40 -2.70 -2.25
N ALA A 64 -24.66 -2.46 -3.32
CA ALA A 64 -25.21 -2.45 -4.67
C ALA A 64 -25.82 -3.81 -5.06
N GLN A 65 -25.17 -4.91 -4.69
CA GLN A 65 -25.67 -6.26 -4.91
C GLN A 65 -26.91 -6.57 -4.06
N THR A 66 -26.94 -6.18 -2.78
CA THR A 66 -28.11 -6.32 -1.91
C THR A 66 -29.32 -5.61 -2.50
N TRP A 67 -29.16 -4.37 -2.98
CA TRP A 67 -30.25 -3.63 -3.62
C TRP A 67 -30.76 -4.32 -4.89
N LYS A 68 -29.86 -4.85 -5.74
CA LYS A 68 -30.26 -5.62 -6.93
C LYS A 68 -31.08 -6.85 -6.55
N MET A 69 -30.67 -7.58 -5.51
CA MET A 69 -31.38 -8.76 -5.04
C MET A 69 -32.75 -8.41 -4.45
N VAL A 70 -32.84 -7.36 -3.62
CA VAL A 70 -34.11 -6.88 -3.06
C VAL A 70 -35.08 -6.47 -4.17
N ALA A 71 -34.60 -5.75 -5.19
CA ALA A 71 -35.42 -5.37 -6.33
C ALA A 71 -35.93 -6.60 -7.11
N ALA A 72 -35.06 -7.58 -7.39
CA ALA A 72 -35.43 -8.81 -8.10
C ALA A 72 -36.43 -9.68 -7.32
N ILE A 73 -36.27 -9.77 -6.00
CA ILE A 73 -37.23 -10.49 -5.15
C ILE A 73 -38.58 -9.77 -5.18
N GLY A 74 -38.59 -8.44 -5.00
CA GLY A 74 -39.83 -7.65 -5.05
C GLY A 74 -40.59 -7.79 -6.37
N THR A 75 -39.89 -7.78 -7.51
CA THR A 75 -40.54 -7.98 -8.81
C THR A 75 -41.11 -9.39 -8.96
N SER A 76 -40.39 -10.43 -8.54
CA SER A 76 -40.90 -11.80 -8.59
C SER A 76 -42.14 -12.01 -7.71
N GLN A 77 -42.18 -11.41 -6.52
CA GLN A 77 -43.32 -11.48 -5.61
C GLN A 77 -44.54 -10.79 -6.19
N ALA A 78 -44.37 -9.61 -6.81
CA ALA A 78 -45.46 -8.90 -7.47
C ALA A 78 -46.10 -9.74 -8.59
N ILE A 79 -45.28 -10.42 -9.41
CA ILE A 79 -45.75 -11.33 -10.46
C ILE A 79 -46.54 -12.50 -9.85
N SER A 80 -46.02 -13.14 -8.80
CA SER A 80 -46.68 -14.26 -8.13
C SER A 80 -48.06 -13.86 -7.56
N VAL A 81 -48.14 -12.69 -6.91
CA VAL A 81 -49.41 -12.17 -6.36
C VAL A 81 -50.42 -11.88 -7.47
N ALA A 82 -49.99 -11.30 -8.59
CA ALA A 82 -50.88 -11.04 -9.73
C ALA A 82 -51.46 -12.33 -10.32
N ILE A 83 -50.64 -13.39 -10.44
CA ILE A 83 -51.10 -14.71 -10.91
C ILE A 83 -52.12 -15.29 -9.92
N MET A 84 -51.86 -15.24 -8.61
CA MET A 84 -52.81 -15.74 -7.61
C MET A 84 -54.14 -14.98 -7.64
N ALA A 85 -54.12 -13.65 -7.80
CA ALA A 85 -55.33 -12.84 -7.90
C ALA A 85 -56.17 -13.24 -9.14
N ALA A 86 -55.53 -13.48 -10.28
CA ALA A 86 -56.22 -13.95 -11.49
C ALA A 86 -56.89 -15.32 -11.29
N MET A 87 -56.22 -16.27 -10.61
CA MET A 87 -56.80 -17.58 -10.28
C MET A 87 -58.05 -17.44 -9.41
N VAL A 88 -58.00 -16.60 -8.37
CA VAL A 88 -59.16 -16.37 -7.49
C VAL A 88 -60.33 -15.74 -8.26
N ASN A 89 -60.05 -14.81 -9.18
CA ASN A 89 -61.08 -14.19 -10.01
C ASN A 89 -61.74 -15.19 -10.98
N SER A 90 -61.00 -16.20 -11.46
CA SER A 90 -61.55 -17.23 -12.35
C SER A 90 -62.43 -18.28 -11.65
N LEU A 91 -62.39 -18.35 -10.32
CA LEU A 91 -63.18 -19.29 -9.50
C LEU A 91 -64.48 -18.67 -8.94
N ARG A 92 -64.67 -17.36 -9.09
CA ARG A 92 -65.88 -16.63 -8.72
C ARG A 92 -66.82 -16.53 -9.92
#